data_AF-A0A3D6A8B9-F1
#
_entry.id   AF-A0A3D6A8B9-F1
#
_cell.length_a   1.000
_cell.length_b   1.000
_cell.length_c   1.000
_cell.angle_alpha   90.00
_cell.angle_beta   90.00
_cell.angle_gamma   90.00
#
_symmetry.space_group_name_H-M   'P 1'
#
loop_
_entity.id
_entity.type
_entity.pdbx_description
1 polymer ?
#
loop_
_entity_poly.entity_id
_entity_poly.type
_entity_poly.pdbx_seq_one_letter_code
_entity_poly.pdbx_strand_id
1 'polypeptide(L)'
;MNADSLEKAGGWFENSWFGSYKAYESGWIYHSTHGWLYLFADTENGIWAWSDQRGWVWSTKEVYPFLYQSNQAGWIYFMKKKDNVIYYYNFLSKSLERSTP
;
A
#
# COMPACT_ATOMS: atom_id res chain seq x y z
N MET A 1 7.24 -9.52 3.27
CA MET A 1 6.02 -9.36 4.10
C MET A 1 5.95 -10.27 5.30
N ASN A 2 6.06 -11.58 5.13
CA ASN A 2 5.69 -12.54 6.20
C ASN A 2 6.53 -12.41 7.48
N ALA A 3 7.81 -12.05 7.39
CA ALA A 3 8.68 -11.92 8.57
C ALA A 3 8.27 -10.76 9.50
N ASP A 4 7.64 -9.71 8.98
CA ASP A 4 7.20 -8.52 9.74
C ASP A 4 5.71 -8.58 10.13
N SER A 5 5.03 -9.69 9.84
CA SER A 5 3.59 -9.85 10.01
C SER A 5 3.23 -10.82 11.13
N LEU A 6 2.32 -10.40 12.00
CA LEU A 6 1.73 -11.22 13.05
C LEU A 6 0.27 -11.52 12.73
N GLU A 7 -0.11 -12.79 12.78
CA GLU A 7 -1.51 -13.19 12.64
C GLU A 7 -2.36 -12.64 13.80
N LYS A 8 -3.58 -12.24 13.48
CA LYS A 8 -4.62 -11.72 14.38
C LYS A 8 -5.91 -12.52 14.17
N ALA A 9 -6.86 -12.35 15.09
CA ALA A 9 -8.16 -13.00 15.00
C ALA A 9 -8.89 -12.64 13.68
N GLY A 10 -9.67 -13.60 13.16
CA GLY A 10 -10.50 -13.39 11.96
C GLY A 10 -9.74 -13.43 10.62
N GLY A 11 -8.51 -13.97 10.61
CA GLY A 11 -7.67 -14.08 9.42
C GLY A 11 -7.00 -12.77 9.00
N TRP A 12 -6.93 -11.80 9.91
CA TRP A 12 -6.17 -10.57 9.72
C TRP A 12 -4.72 -10.78 10.08
N PHE A 13 -3.84 -10.00 9.46
CA PHE A 13 -2.44 -9.87 9.79
C PHE A 13 -2.16 -8.42 10.14
N GLU A 14 -1.27 -8.21 11.12
CA GLU A 14 -0.72 -6.90 11.44
C GLU A 14 0.74 -6.88 11.00
N ASN A 15 1.09 -6.06 10.00
CA ASN A 15 2.48 -5.83 9.61
C ASN A 15 3.03 -4.59 10.32
N SER A 16 4.24 -4.71 10.89
CA SER A 16 4.86 -3.65 11.70
C SER A 16 5.08 -2.31 10.99
N TRP A 17 5.11 -2.29 9.66
CA TRP A 17 5.33 -1.07 8.87
C TRP A 17 4.26 -0.84 7.81
N PHE A 18 3.76 -1.92 7.19
CA PHE A 18 2.76 -1.82 6.13
C PHE A 18 1.34 -1.63 6.69
N GLY A 19 1.06 -2.11 7.90
CA GLY A 19 -0.24 -2.02 8.57
C GLY A 19 -1.06 -3.31 8.50
N SER A 20 -2.34 -3.22 8.85
CA SER A 20 -3.24 -4.38 8.91
C SER A 20 -3.79 -4.78 7.55
N TYR A 21 -3.78 -6.08 7.25
CA TYR A 21 -4.33 -6.62 6.00
C TYR A 21 -4.89 -8.02 6.17
N LYS A 22 -5.76 -8.42 5.25
CA LYS A 22 -6.24 -9.79 5.10
C LYS A 22 -5.73 -10.35 3.78
N ALA A 23 -5.04 -11.48 3.82
CA ALA A 23 -4.49 -12.13 2.63
C ALA A 23 -5.48 -13.14 2.03
N TYR A 24 -5.43 -13.29 0.71
CA TYR A 24 -6.20 -14.26 -0.05
C TYR A 24 -5.26 -15.06 -0.98
N GLU A 25 -5.62 -16.30 -1.29
CA GLU A 25 -4.73 -17.26 -2.00
C GLU A 25 -4.26 -16.78 -3.38
N SER A 26 -4.99 -15.85 -4.01
CA SER A 26 -4.70 -15.31 -5.34
C SER A 26 -3.64 -14.19 -5.37
N GLY A 27 -2.91 -13.94 -4.28
CA GLY A 27 -1.96 -12.81 -4.18
C GLY A 27 -2.62 -11.45 -3.92
N TRP A 28 -3.95 -11.44 -3.81
CA TRP A 28 -4.73 -10.29 -3.40
C TRP A 28 -4.74 -10.16 -1.88
N ILE A 29 -4.74 -8.92 -1.41
CA ILE A 29 -5.02 -8.57 -0.02
C ILE A 29 -6.13 -7.52 0.04
N TYR A 30 -6.80 -7.49 1.18
CA TYR A 30 -7.57 -6.32 1.59
C TYR A 30 -6.82 -5.59 2.71
N HIS A 31 -6.30 -4.40 2.40
CA HIS A 31 -5.56 -3.55 3.32
C HIS A 31 -6.51 -2.61 4.07
N SER A 32 -6.40 -2.50 5.40
CA SER A 32 -7.32 -1.70 6.22
C SER A 32 -7.35 -0.22 5.82
N THR A 33 -6.21 0.30 5.36
CA THR A 33 -6.07 1.67 4.87
C THR A 33 -6.31 1.77 3.36
N HIS A 34 -5.68 0.90 2.57
CA HIS A 34 -5.52 1.09 1.13
C HIS A 34 -6.55 0.35 0.29
N GLY A 35 -7.39 -0.48 0.91
CA GLY A 35 -8.38 -1.26 0.17
C GLY A 35 -7.78 -2.47 -0.51
N TRP A 36 -8.36 -2.85 -1.65
CA TRP A 36 -7.89 -4.01 -2.42
C TRP A 36 -6.54 -3.74 -3.09
N LEU A 37 -5.58 -4.60 -2.80
CA LEU A 37 -4.25 -4.55 -3.41
C LEU A 37 -3.84 -5.93 -3.90
N TYR A 38 -3.29 -6.02 -5.10
CA TYR A 38 -2.56 -7.21 -5.53
C TYR A 38 -1.07 -7.00 -5.23
N LEU A 39 -0.47 -7.92 -4.49
CA LEU A 39 0.92 -7.76 -4.05
C LEU A 39 1.88 -8.63 -4.84
N PHE A 40 3.03 -8.04 -5.12
CA PHE A 40 4.17 -8.70 -5.74
C PHE A 40 5.44 -8.25 -5.00
N ALA A 41 6.11 -9.17 -4.33
CA ALA A 41 7.39 -8.88 -3.69
C ALA A 41 8.50 -8.82 -4.76
N ASP A 42 9.42 -7.87 -4.63
CA ASP A 42 10.63 -7.87 -5.44
C ASP A 42 11.77 -8.66 -4.77
N THR A 43 12.95 -8.65 -5.40
CA THR A 43 14.16 -9.33 -4.92
C THR A 43 14.93 -8.55 -3.85
N GLU A 44 14.59 -7.28 -3.60
CA GLU A 44 15.31 -6.33 -2.73
C GLU A 44 14.51 -5.98 -1.45
N ASN A 45 13.53 -6.81 -1.07
CA ASN A 45 12.62 -6.63 0.08
C ASN A 45 11.57 -5.51 -0.09
N GLY A 46 11.43 -4.97 -1.30
CA GLY A 46 10.34 -4.09 -1.67
C GLY A 46 9.08 -4.85 -2.02
N ILE A 47 7.96 -4.14 -1.95
CA ILE A 47 6.64 -4.63 -2.32
C ILE A 47 6.09 -3.73 -3.40
N TRP A 48 5.76 -4.32 -4.54
CA TRP A 48 4.83 -3.77 -5.51
C TRP A 48 3.40 -4.07 -5.07
N ALA A 49 2.58 -3.04 -5.00
CA ALA A 49 1.15 -3.13 -4.74
C ALA A 49 0.39 -2.51 -5.91
N TRP A 50 -0.51 -3.27 -6.52
CA TRP A 50 -1.38 -2.81 -7.58
C TRP A 50 -2.76 -2.46 -7.02
N SER A 51 -3.33 -1.34 -7.47
CA SER A 51 -4.75 -0.99 -7.31
C SER A 51 -5.32 -0.50 -8.64
N ASP A 52 -6.64 -0.56 -8.79
CA ASP A 52 -7.35 0.01 -9.93
C ASP A 52 -7.16 1.54 -10.03
N GLN A 53 -7.12 2.23 -8.89
CA GLN A 53 -7.04 3.70 -8.87
C GLN A 53 -5.63 4.25 -9.12
N ARG A 54 -4.58 3.51 -8.76
CA ARG A 54 -3.18 4.02 -8.83
C ARG A 54 -2.25 3.17 -9.69
N GLY A 55 -2.69 2.00 -10.14
CA GLY A 55 -1.81 1.02 -10.76
C GLY A 55 -0.75 0.52 -9.78
N TRP A 56 0.43 0.23 -10.29
CA TRP A 56 1.56 -0.30 -9.52
C TRP A 56 2.29 0.81 -8.75
N VAL A 57 2.31 0.66 -7.43
CA VAL A 57 3.13 1.45 -6.52
C VAL A 57 4.13 0.55 -5.79
N TRP A 58 5.29 1.09 -5.45
CA TRP A 58 6.37 0.36 -4.76
C TRP A 58 6.78 1.02 -3.45
N SER A 59 7.10 0.22 -2.44
CA SER A 59 7.69 0.69 -1.18
C SER A 59 8.48 -0.41 -0.48
N THR A 60 9.37 -0.01 0.41
CA THR A 60 10.02 -0.86 1.42
C THR A 60 9.64 -0.41 2.83
N LYS A 61 10.08 -1.16 3.83
CA LYS A 61 9.94 -0.80 5.25
C LYS A 61 10.63 0.52 5.60
N GLU A 62 11.75 0.82 4.96
CA GLU A 62 12.59 1.98 5.22
C GLU A 62 12.02 3.27 4.62
N VAL A 63 11.22 3.17 3.55
CA VAL A 63 10.68 4.34 2.83
C VAL A 63 9.19 4.54 3.01
N TYR A 64 8.43 3.52 3.42
CA TYR A 64 7.01 3.69 3.71
C TYR A 64 6.83 4.79 4.78
N PRO A 65 5.91 5.77 4.61
CA PRO A 65 4.75 5.78 3.71
C PRO A 65 4.94 6.51 2.36
N PHE A 66 6.19 6.66 1.88
CA PHE A 66 6.44 7.05 0.49
C PHE A 66 6.26 5.85 -0.44
N LEU A 67 5.56 6.07 -1.54
CA LEU A 67 5.27 5.06 -2.55
C LEU A 67 5.72 5.57 -3.93
N TYR A 68 6.53 4.78 -4.63
CA TYR A 68 6.92 5.09 -6.00
C TYR A 68 5.85 4.57 -6.97
N GLN A 69 5.20 5.47 -7.70
CA GLN A 69 4.12 5.17 -8.62
C GLN A 69 4.66 5.03 -10.06
N SER A 70 4.71 3.79 -10.54
CA SER A 70 5.42 3.41 -11.77
C SER A 70 4.88 4.07 -13.04
N ASN A 71 3.56 4.20 -13.19
CA ASN A 71 2.93 4.77 -14.38
C ASN A 71 3.18 6.28 -14.53
N GLN A 72 3.53 6.97 -13.45
CA GLN A 72 3.88 8.39 -13.46
C GLN A 72 5.39 8.63 -13.36
N ALA A 73 6.18 7.58 -13.07
CA ALA A 73 7.59 7.68 -12.69
C ALA A 73 7.82 8.72 -11.57
N GLY A 74 6.99 8.67 -10.52
CA GLY A 74 6.94 9.69 -9.48
C GLY A 74 6.66 9.14 -8.09
N TRP A 75 6.99 9.93 -7.08
CA TRP A 75 6.70 9.61 -5.69
C TRP A 75 5.37 10.21 -5.25
N ILE A 76 4.61 9.41 -4.50
CA ILE A 76 3.47 9.87 -3.71
C ILE A 76 3.73 9.55 -2.24
N TYR A 77 3.14 10.32 -1.34
CA TYR A 77 3.22 10.07 0.10
C TYR A 77 1.83 9.83 0.66
N PHE A 78 1.61 8.69 1.33
CA PHE A 78 0.36 8.43 2.03
C PHE A 78 0.26 9.33 3.26
N MET A 79 -0.73 10.23 3.25
CA MET A 79 -0.93 11.22 4.30
C MET A 79 -1.80 10.68 5.43
N LYS A 80 -3.02 10.26 5.09
CA LYS A 80 -4.02 9.75 6.04
C LYS A 80 -5.24 9.16 5.32
N LYS A 81 -6.02 8.38 6.06
CA LYS A 81 -7.39 8.01 5.70
C LYS A 81 -8.38 8.73 6.62
N LYS A 82 -9.40 9.36 6.06
CA LYS A 82 -10.49 10.02 6.79
C LYS A 82 -11.81 9.81 6.04
N ASP A 83 -12.87 9.40 6.73
CA ASP A 83 -14.21 9.21 6.17
C ASP A 83 -14.22 8.34 4.90
N ASN A 84 -13.47 7.22 4.94
CA ASN A 84 -13.24 6.30 3.82
C ASN A 84 -12.58 6.91 2.56
N VAL A 85 -11.97 8.09 2.69
CA VAL A 85 -11.14 8.72 1.66
C VAL A 85 -9.68 8.64 2.07
N ILE A 86 -8.83 8.17 1.16
CA ILE A 86 -7.38 8.11 1.33
C ILE A 86 -6.77 9.32 0.66
N TYR A 87 -5.88 10.01 1.36
CA TYR A 87 -5.20 11.21 0.87
C TYR A 87 -3.73 10.91 0.60
N TYR A 88 -3.27 11.32 -0.58
CA TYR A 88 -1.88 11.20 -0.99
C TYR A 88 -1.36 12.55 -1.45
N TYR A 89 -0.12 12.90 -1.11
CA TYR A 89 0.55 14.04 -1.72
C TYR A 89 1.40 13.54 -2.91
N ASN A 90 1.16 14.07 -4.11
CA ASN A 90 1.92 13.73 -5.31
C ASN A 90 3.02 14.77 -5.55
N PHE A 91 4.27 14.32 -5.59
CA PHE A 91 5.42 15.21 -5.72
C PHE A 91 5.65 15.73 -7.14
N LEU A 92 5.16 15.03 -8.16
CA LEU A 92 5.27 15.49 -9.54
C LEU A 92 4.28 16.63 -9.81
N SER A 93 3.00 16.43 -9.48
CA SER A 93 1.97 17.44 -9.68
C SER A 93 1.93 18.50 -8.58
N LYS A 94 2.64 18.27 -7.47
CA LYS A 94 2.63 19.12 -6.25
C LYS A 94 1.22 19.31 -5.68
N SER A 95 0.38 18.29 -5.76
CA SER A 95 -1.03 18.36 -5.38
C SER A 95 -1.45 17.26 -4.41
N LEU A 96 -2.51 17.55 -3.65
CA LEU A 96 -3.20 16.56 -2.84
C LEU A 96 -4.17 15.77 -3.71
N GLU A 97 -4.01 14.45 -3.74
CA GLU A 97 -4.86 13.52 -4.46
C GLU A 97 -5.72 12.70 -3.49
N ARG A 98 -6.83 12.17 -4.00
CA ARG A 98 -7.79 11.37 -3.24
C ARG A 98 -7.99 10.02 -3.89
N SER A 99 -8.16 9.00 -3.07
CA SER A 99 -8.51 7.64 -3.50
C SER A 99 -9.59 7.07 -2.57
N THR A 100 -10.34 6.09 -3.06
CA THR A 100 -11.27 5.30 -2.25
C THR A 100 -10.74 3.86 -2.13
N PRO A 101 -10.84 3.22 -0.95
CA PRO A 101 -10.47 1.82 -0.74
C PRO A 101 -11.31 0.83 -1.57
#